data_AF-A0A7H4P9P7-F1
#
_entry.id   AF-A0A7H4P9P7-F1
#
_cell.length_a   1.000
_cell.length_b   1.000
_cell.length_c   1.000
_cell.angle_alpha   90.00
_cell.angle_beta   90.00
_cell.angle_gamma   90.00
#
_symmetry.space_group_name_H-M   'P 1'
#
loop_
_entity.id
_entity.type
_entity.pdbx_description
1 polymer ?
#
loop_
_entity_poly.entity_id
_entity_poly.type
_entity_poly.pdbx_seq_one_letter_code
_entity_poly.pdbx_strand_id
1 'polypeptide(L)'
;MLGLAVPINNLVYNLVLRDGALVEGVDLSFLNFITFIGVIAALVQILEMILDKYFPTLYNALGIFLPLIAVNCAIFGGVSFMVQRDYNFSESIVYGFGSGIGWLLAIVAMAGIREKNEIRKRARGSAWVRDHLYYHRSDGAGLYVILRCAAIRAESMEIILGVVMFTLIVLVLSGLILAARSKLVNAGDVVIEINNEADKQIRTPAGDKLLNTLSSNGIFVSSACGGGGSCGQCRVTVKEGGGDILPTELSHITKREAREGCRLACQVAVKQNMKIELPEEIFWR
;
A
#
# COMPACT_ATOMS: atom_id res chain seq x y z
N MET A 1 16.66 13.21 -6.83
CA MET A 1 15.22 13.44 -7.09
C MET A 1 14.86 14.90 -7.03
N LEU A 2 14.86 15.57 -5.86
CA LEU A 2 14.49 16.99 -5.73
C LEU A 2 15.23 17.93 -6.70
N GLY A 3 16.55 17.78 -6.85
CA GLY A 3 17.35 18.58 -7.80
C GLY A 3 17.01 18.39 -9.28
N LEU A 4 16.28 17.33 -9.66
CA LEU A 4 15.81 17.10 -11.03
C LEU A 4 14.31 17.40 -11.17
N ALA A 5 13.50 16.92 -10.24
CA ALA A 5 12.06 17.08 -10.27
C ALA A 5 11.64 18.56 -10.21
N VAL A 6 12.33 19.38 -9.41
CA VAL A 6 11.99 20.81 -9.27
C VAL A 6 12.24 21.59 -10.56
N PRO A 7 13.42 21.55 -11.21
CA PRO A 7 13.63 22.26 -12.47
C PRO A 7 12.79 21.73 -13.63
N ILE A 8 12.58 20.41 -13.70
CA ILE A 8 11.74 19.81 -14.75
C ILE A 8 10.29 20.26 -14.57
N ASN A 9 9.76 20.26 -13.34
CA ASN A 9 8.40 20.74 -13.10
C ASN A 9 8.29 22.27 -13.27
N ASN A 10 9.36 23.04 -13.04
CA ASN A 10 9.39 24.48 -13.35
C ASN A 10 9.23 24.71 -14.85
N LEU A 11 9.92 23.91 -15.66
CA LEU A 11 9.83 23.97 -17.11
C LEU A 11 8.43 23.57 -17.59
N VAL A 12 7.88 22.48 -17.04
CA VAL A 12 6.51 22.03 -17.35
C VAL A 12 5.47 23.08 -16.94
N TYR A 13 5.61 23.68 -15.76
CA TYR A 13 4.71 24.73 -15.29
C TYR A 13 4.71 25.94 -16.23
N ASN A 14 5.89 26.43 -16.60
CA ASN A 14 6.03 27.59 -17.47
C ASN A 14 5.64 27.32 -18.94
N LEU A 15 5.84 26.10 -19.46
CA LEU A 15 5.55 25.76 -20.86
C LEU A 15 4.13 25.20 -21.09
N VAL A 16 3.50 24.60 -20.08
CA VAL A 16 2.25 23.83 -20.25
C VAL A 16 1.11 24.35 -19.37
N LEU A 17 1.38 24.90 -18.18
CA LEU A 17 0.34 25.24 -17.20
C LEU A 17 0.10 26.73 -16.98
N ARG A 18 1.06 27.59 -17.35
CA ARG A 18 0.91 29.05 -17.22
C ARG A 18 -0.13 29.59 -18.20
N ASP A 19 -0.84 30.64 -17.79
CA ASP A 19 -1.93 31.26 -18.57
C ASP A 19 -1.52 31.54 -20.02
N GLY A 20 -2.25 30.95 -20.98
CA GLY A 20 -2.05 31.16 -22.41
C GLY A 20 -0.94 30.35 -23.07
N ALA A 21 -0.30 29.38 -22.39
CA ALA A 21 0.83 28.63 -22.95
C ALA A 21 0.44 27.59 -24.03
N LEU A 22 -0.80 27.09 -24.03
CA LEU A 22 -1.28 26.06 -24.98
C LEU A 22 -2.46 26.54 -25.85
N VAL A 23 -3.38 27.32 -25.30
CA VAL A 23 -4.48 28.01 -25.98
C VAL A 23 -4.72 29.33 -25.26
N GLU A 24 -4.87 30.45 -25.98
CA GLU A 24 -5.19 31.74 -25.36
C GLU A 24 -6.49 31.65 -24.55
N GLY A 25 -6.42 31.93 -23.24
CA GLY A 25 -7.60 32.10 -22.37
C GLY A 25 -8.03 30.90 -21.52
N VAL A 26 -7.27 29.79 -21.47
CA VAL A 26 -7.57 28.66 -20.56
C VAL A 26 -6.49 28.53 -19.47
N ASP A 27 -6.89 28.70 -18.21
CA ASP A 27 -6.05 28.45 -17.02
C ASP A 27 -6.09 26.94 -16.67
N LEU A 28 -4.93 26.28 -16.77
CA LEU A 28 -4.76 24.85 -16.47
C LEU A 28 -4.17 24.62 -15.07
N SER A 29 -4.14 25.64 -14.20
CA SER A 29 -3.60 25.55 -12.84
C SER A 29 -4.26 24.47 -11.98
N PHE A 30 -5.49 24.03 -12.31
CA PHE A 30 -6.12 22.89 -11.65
C PHE A 30 -5.35 21.57 -11.85
N LEU A 31 -4.63 21.41 -12.97
CA LEU A 31 -3.92 20.19 -13.31
C LEU A 31 -2.53 20.09 -12.67
N ASN A 32 -2.06 21.14 -11.99
CA ASN A 32 -0.74 21.23 -11.35
C ASN A 32 -0.37 19.97 -10.54
N PHE A 33 -1.26 19.49 -9.68
CA PHE A 33 -0.94 18.36 -8.82
C PHE A 33 -0.78 17.04 -9.59
N ILE A 34 -1.63 16.81 -10.60
CA ILE A 34 -1.61 15.57 -11.38
C ILE A 34 -0.38 15.54 -12.30
N THR A 35 -0.05 16.67 -12.93
CA THR A 35 1.15 16.78 -13.78
C THR A 35 2.43 16.64 -12.96
N PHE A 36 2.49 17.23 -11.77
CA PHE A 36 3.67 17.10 -10.90
C PHE A 36 3.89 15.67 -10.43
N ILE A 37 2.83 14.97 -10.01
CA ILE A 37 2.92 13.55 -9.63
C ILE A 37 3.34 12.69 -10.83
N GLY A 38 2.81 12.96 -12.02
CA GLY A 38 3.18 12.25 -13.25
C GLY A 38 4.66 12.37 -13.59
N VAL A 39 5.22 13.59 -13.53
CA VAL A 39 6.65 13.82 -13.76
C VAL A 39 7.51 13.13 -12.70
N ILE A 40 7.12 13.21 -11.43
CA ILE A 40 7.85 12.53 -10.34
C ILE A 40 7.82 11.01 -10.55
N ALA A 41 6.66 10.43 -10.89
CA ALA A 41 6.53 9.00 -11.15
C ALA A 41 7.42 8.54 -12.31
N ALA A 42 7.47 9.29 -13.40
CA ALA A 42 8.37 9.01 -14.53
C ALA A 42 9.85 9.04 -14.12
N LEU A 43 10.25 10.02 -13.29
CA LEU A 43 11.61 10.09 -12.76
C LEU A 43 11.93 8.94 -11.80
N VAL A 44 10.98 8.51 -10.97
CA VAL A 44 11.17 7.36 -10.05
C VAL A 44 11.31 6.08 -10.84
N GLN A 45 10.54 5.91 -11.92
CA GLN A 45 10.65 4.76 -12.81
C GLN A 45 12.05 4.66 -13.44
N ILE A 46 12.59 5.79 -13.89
CA ILE A 46 13.96 5.85 -14.42
C ILE A 46 14.97 5.50 -13.32
N LEU A 47 14.78 6.01 -12.11
CA LEU A 47 15.64 5.70 -10.97
C LEU A 47 15.61 4.20 -10.61
N GLU A 48 14.45 3.56 -10.69
CA GLU A 48 14.28 2.12 -10.44
C GLU A 48 15.12 1.29 -11.43
N MET A 49 15.02 1.58 -12.73
CA MET A 49 15.82 0.91 -13.76
C MET A 49 17.33 1.12 -13.57
N ILE A 50 17.74 2.30 -13.10
CA ILE A 50 19.15 2.59 -12.79
C ILE A 50 19.62 1.81 -11.56
N LEU A 51 18.83 1.80 -10.49
CA LEU A 51 19.18 1.11 -9.24
C LEU A 51 19.32 -0.39 -9.42
N ASP A 52 18.42 -1.03 -10.16
CA ASP A 52 18.48 -2.46 -10.47
C ASP A 52 19.76 -2.81 -11.26
N LYS A 53 20.13 -1.96 -12.23
CA LYS A 53 21.31 -2.20 -13.06
C LYS A 53 22.65 -1.97 -12.35
N TYR A 54 22.78 -0.89 -11.57
CA TYR A 54 24.06 -0.49 -10.99
C TYR A 54 24.26 -0.97 -9.55
N PHE A 55 23.18 -1.11 -8.76
CA PHE A 55 23.25 -1.41 -7.33
C PHE A 55 22.22 -2.48 -6.90
N PRO A 56 22.35 -3.74 -7.35
CA PRO A 56 21.37 -4.80 -7.06
C PRO A 56 21.22 -5.09 -5.56
N THR A 57 22.28 -4.92 -4.76
CA THR A 57 22.22 -5.07 -3.29
C THR A 57 21.32 -4.04 -2.63
N LEU A 58 21.33 -2.79 -3.13
CA LEU A 58 20.51 -1.72 -2.59
C LEU A 58 19.05 -1.87 -3.04
N TYR A 59 18.83 -2.28 -4.28
CA TYR A 59 17.50 -2.58 -4.81
C TYR A 59 16.80 -3.67 -3.98
N ASN A 60 17.49 -4.77 -3.65
CA ASN A 60 16.95 -5.83 -2.80
C ASN A 60 16.67 -5.38 -1.36
N ALA A 61 17.44 -4.42 -0.83
CA ALA A 61 17.24 -3.88 0.52
C ALA A 61 16.10 -2.84 0.59
N LEU A 62 15.89 -2.06 -0.47
CA LEU A 62 14.89 -0.98 -0.52
C LEU A 62 13.61 -1.36 -1.28
N GLY A 63 13.55 -2.49 -1.98
CA GLY A 63 12.56 -2.83 -3.04
C GLY A 63 11.15 -2.26 -2.89
N ILE A 64 10.47 -2.55 -1.77
CA ILE A 64 9.08 -2.08 -1.52
C ILE A 64 8.97 -0.55 -1.38
N PHE A 65 10.04 0.13 -0.99
CA PHE A 65 10.06 1.57 -0.77
C PHE A 65 10.29 2.38 -2.04
N LEU A 66 10.75 1.78 -3.16
CA LEU A 66 11.03 2.52 -4.39
C LEU A 66 9.77 3.20 -4.98
N PRO A 67 8.62 2.50 -5.12
CA PRO A 67 7.37 3.15 -5.54
C PRO A 67 6.88 4.20 -4.55
N LEU A 68 7.20 4.05 -3.26
CA LEU A 68 6.81 4.99 -2.21
C LEU A 68 7.59 6.32 -2.28
N ILE A 69 8.71 6.36 -3.01
CA ILE A 69 9.45 7.61 -3.27
C ILE A 69 8.59 8.59 -4.09
N ALA A 70 7.75 8.09 -5.01
CA ALA A 70 6.93 8.94 -5.88
C ALA A 70 5.92 9.79 -5.10
N VAL A 71 5.46 9.28 -3.97
CA VAL A 71 4.51 9.95 -3.07
C VAL A 71 5.20 10.56 -1.84
N ASN A 72 6.52 10.73 -1.87
CA ASN A 72 7.26 11.34 -0.78
C ASN A 72 6.82 12.81 -0.59
N CYS A 73 6.37 13.13 0.63
CA CYS A 73 5.85 14.45 0.97
C CYS A 73 6.88 15.58 0.81
N ALA A 74 8.17 15.31 1.03
CA ALA A 74 9.21 16.33 0.84
C ALA A 74 9.47 16.61 -0.65
N ILE A 75 9.40 15.59 -1.50
CA ILE A 75 9.56 15.74 -2.96
C ILE A 75 8.38 16.53 -3.55
N PHE A 76 7.15 16.10 -3.24
CA PHE A 76 5.94 16.79 -3.68
C PHE A 76 5.84 18.21 -3.11
N GLY A 77 6.17 18.38 -1.82
CA GLY A 77 6.24 19.68 -1.17
C GLY A 77 7.22 20.61 -1.87
N GLY A 78 8.42 20.15 -2.20
CA GLY A 78 9.43 20.93 -2.91
C GLY A 78 8.97 21.44 -4.27
N VAL A 79 8.35 20.60 -5.09
CA VAL A 79 7.83 21.07 -6.39
C VAL A 79 6.67 22.05 -6.24
N SER A 80 5.79 21.86 -5.26
CA SER A 80 4.66 22.78 -5.01
C SER A 80 5.10 24.14 -4.46
N PHE A 81 6.10 24.14 -3.59
CA PHE A 81 6.66 25.35 -3.00
C PHE A 81 7.44 26.19 -3.99
N MET A 82 7.96 25.58 -5.04
CA MET A 82 8.58 26.28 -6.14
C MET A 82 7.57 27.15 -6.90
N VAL A 83 6.35 26.64 -7.09
CA VAL A 83 5.25 27.36 -7.76
C VAL A 83 4.67 28.43 -6.85
N GLN A 84 4.40 28.12 -5.57
CA GLN A 84 3.86 29.11 -4.61
C GLN A 84 4.82 30.28 -4.34
N ARG A 85 6.12 30.11 -4.61
CA ARG A 85 7.14 31.16 -4.46
C ARG A 85 7.55 31.78 -5.81
N ASP A 86 6.91 31.41 -6.91
CA ASP A 86 7.16 31.91 -8.27
C ASP A 86 8.66 31.93 -8.64
N TYR A 87 9.38 30.83 -8.37
CA TYR A 87 10.80 30.77 -8.72
C TYR A 87 11.04 30.70 -10.23
N ASN A 88 12.08 31.40 -10.68
CA ASN A 88 12.61 31.26 -12.02
C ASN A 88 13.35 29.92 -12.21
N PHE A 89 13.65 29.54 -13.46
CA PHE A 89 14.35 28.28 -13.75
C PHE A 89 15.69 28.15 -13.01
N SER A 90 16.51 29.21 -12.99
CA SER A 90 17.80 29.23 -12.28
C SER A 90 17.63 29.10 -10.76
N GLU A 91 16.65 29.78 -10.18
CA GLU A 91 16.32 29.72 -8.75
C GLU A 91 15.79 28.33 -8.37
N SER A 92 15.01 27.69 -9.25
CA SER A 92 14.46 26.35 -9.07
C SER A 92 15.54 25.27 -8.97
N ILE A 93 16.65 25.43 -9.68
CA ILE A 93 17.81 24.51 -9.59
C ILE A 93 18.46 24.64 -8.21
N VAL A 94 18.78 25.87 -7.79
CA VAL A 94 19.42 26.12 -6.48
C VAL A 94 18.50 25.64 -5.35
N TYR A 95 17.20 25.92 -5.45
CA TYR A 95 16.21 25.47 -4.48
C TYR A 95 16.05 23.94 -4.44
N GLY A 96 15.99 23.28 -5.60
CA GLY A 96 15.86 21.82 -5.71
C GLY A 96 17.08 21.08 -5.14
N PHE A 97 18.29 21.58 -5.40
CA PHE A 97 19.50 21.01 -4.82
C PHE A 97 19.64 21.33 -3.33
N GLY A 98 19.36 22.58 -2.92
CA GLY A 98 19.45 23.00 -1.52
C GLY A 98 18.48 22.24 -0.61
N SER A 99 17.22 22.13 -1.02
CA SER A 99 16.20 21.33 -0.30
C SER A 99 16.57 19.84 -0.25
N GLY A 100 17.12 19.29 -1.34
CA GLY A 100 17.60 17.91 -1.39
C GLY A 100 18.74 17.63 -0.41
N ILE A 101 19.73 18.52 -0.32
CA ILE A 101 20.85 18.41 0.63
C ILE A 101 20.36 18.56 2.07
N GLY A 102 19.43 19.49 2.34
CA GLY A 102 18.84 19.66 3.67
C GLY A 102 18.12 18.40 4.15
N TRP A 103 17.36 17.77 3.26
CA TRP A 103 16.69 16.50 3.55
C TRP A 103 17.68 15.34 3.76
N LEU A 104 18.74 15.26 2.95
CA LEU A 104 19.81 14.29 3.12
C LEU A 104 20.48 14.42 4.50
N LEU A 105 20.81 15.65 4.90
CA LEU A 105 21.46 15.93 6.18
C LEU A 105 20.57 15.52 7.35
N ALA A 106 19.26 15.78 7.27
CA ALA A 106 18.30 15.35 8.28
C ALA A 106 18.24 13.82 8.42
N ILE A 107 18.24 13.08 7.30
CA ILE A 107 18.22 11.62 7.32
C ILE A 107 19.51 11.05 7.86
N VAL A 108 20.66 11.58 7.45
CA VAL A 108 21.97 11.14 7.97
C VAL A 108 22.06 11.39 9.48
N ALA A 109 21.58 12.54 9.95
CA ALA A 109 21.52 12.83 11.38
C ALA A 109 20.60 11.84 12.13
N MET A 110 19.40 11.59 11.60
CA MET A 110 18.47 10.61 12.19
C MET A 110 19.02 9.18 12.17
N ALA A 111 19.70 8.78 11.11
CA ALA A 111 20.36 7.48 11.00
C ALA A 111 21.47 7.35 12.06
N GLY A 112 22.32 8.38 12.23
CA GLY A 112 23.35 8.40 13.26
C GLY A 112 22.78 8.33 14.68
N ILE A 113 21.66 9.02 14.95
CA ILE A 113 20.97 8.93 16.26
C ILE A 113 20.39 7.52 16.49
N ARG A 114 19.78 6.92 15.47
CA ARG A 114 19.22 5.56 15.54
C ARG A 114 20.32 4.53 15.78
N GLU A 115 21.43 4.62 15.06
CA GLU A 115 22.58 3.75 15.23
C GLU A 115 23.20 3.89 16.63
N LYS A 116 23.41 5.13 17.10
CA LYS A 116 23.89 5.37 18.47
C LYS A 116 22.94 4.82 19.52
N ASN A 117 21.62 4.95 19.32
CA ASN A 117 20.63 4.39 20.23
C ASN A 117 20.63 2.85 20.21
N GLU A 118 20.83 2.24 19.05
CA GLU A 118 20.92 0.78 18.90
C GLU A 118 22.20 0.22 19.53
N ILE A 119 23.35 0.88 19.32
CA ILE A 119 24.61 0.58 20.00
C ILE A 119 24.43 0.73 21.52
N ARG A 120 23.76 1.80 21.97
CA ARG A 120 23.44 2.00 23.39
C ARG A 120 22.49 0.95 23.93
N LYS A 121 21.53 0.44 23.15
CA LYS A 121 20.66 -0.70 23.55
C LYS A 121 21.44 -2.00 23.64
N ARG A 122 22.35 -2.30 22.71
CA ARG A 122 23.23 -3.47 22.81
C ARG A 122 24.16 -3.39 24.01
N ALA A 123 24.74 -2.22 24.28
CA ALA A 123 25.56 -1.97 25.47
C ALA A 123 24.73 -2.04 26.76
N ARG A 124 23.51 -1.51 26.76
CA ARG A 124 22.58 -1.60 27.91
C ARG A 124 21.98 -2.99 28.06
N GLY A 125 21.83 -3.80 27.01
CA GLY A 125 21.35 -5.17 27.09
C GLY A 125 22.41 -6.10 27.66
N SER A 126 23.67 -5.96 27.26
CA SER A 126 24.80 -6.67 27.88
C SER A 126 25.10 -6.15 29.29
N ALA A 127 24.90 -4.85 29.54
CA ALA A 127 24.97 -4.27 30.88
C ALA A 127 23.72 -4.55 31.73
N TRP A 128 22.53 -4.81 31.18
CA TRP A 128 21.30 -5.16 31.93
C TRP A 128 21.28 -6.65 32.25
N VAL A 129 21.85 -7.51 31.41
CA VAL A 129 22.18 -8.90 31.79
C VAL A 129 23.25 -8.92 32.89
N ARG A 130 24.21 -7.98 32.87
CA ARG A 130 25.24 -7.83 33.91
C ARG A 130 24.73 -7.11 35.18
N ASP A 131 23.81 -6.15 35.03
CA ASP A 131 23.18 -5.37 36.10
C ASP A 131 22.00 -6.13 36.71
N HIS A 132 21.23 -6.98 36.02
CA HIS A 132 20.26 -7.84 36.73
C HIS A 132 20.97 -8.87 37.64
N LEU A 133 22.24 -9.17 37.37
CA LEU A 133 23.12 -9.91 38.30
C LEU A 133 23.72 -9.02 39.41
N TYR A 134 23.67 -7.68 39.31
CA TYR A 134 24.28 -6.72 40.25
C TYR A 134 23.28 -5.77 40.98
N TYR A 135 22.04 -5.64 40.49
CA TYR A 135 20.98 -4.75 40.95
C TYR A 135 20.28 -5.28 42.21
N HIS A 136 20.86 -6.27 42.87
CA HIS A 136 20.50 -6.63 44.23
C HIS A 136 21.25 -5.78 45.28
N ARG A 137 21.97 -4.70 44.89
CA ARG A 137 22.90 -4.03 45.81
C ARG A 137 23.12 -2.51 45.61
N SER A 138 22.10 -1.68 45.81
CA SER A 138 22.20 -0.28 46.31
C SER A 138 21.76 0.84 45.36
N ASP A 139 20.73 1.55 45.82
CA ASP A 139 20.08 2.75 45.31
C ASP A 139 20.88 4.06 45.49
N GLY A 140 20.52 5.13 44.74
CA GLY A 140 20.95 6.50 45.06
C GLY A 140 20.84 7.64 44.01
N ALA A 141 20.11 7.52 42.89
CA ALA A 141 20.17 8.50 41.79
C ALA A 141 18.87 9.31 41.52
N GLY A 142 18.20 9.81 42.55
CA GLY A 142 16.86 10.44 42.42
C GLY A 142 16.84 11.85 41.80
N LEU A 143 17.82 12.72 42.06
CA LEU A 143 17.68 14.16 41.80
C LEU A 143 18.05 14.58 40.36
N TYR A 144 19.00 13.88 39.73
CA TYR A 144 19.45 14.15 38.36
C TYR A 144 18.43 13.72 37.28
N VAL A 145 17.58 12.74 37.60
CA VAL A 145 16.53 12.21 36.71
C VAL A 145 15.36 13.20 36.60
N ILE A 146 15.02 13.91 37.67
CA ILE A 146 13.86 14.80 37.73
C ILE A 146 14.07 16.08 36.88
N LEU A 147 15.28 16.69 36.91
CA LEU A 147 15.58 17.87 36.09
C LEU A 147 15.68 17.55 34.58
N ARG A 148 16.20 16.38 34.19
CA ARG A 148 16.16 15.96 32.77
C ARG A 148 14.76 15.57 32.29
N CYS A 149 13.89 15.08 33.17
CA CYS A 149 12.49 14.81 32.83
C CYS A 149 11.68 16.09 32.53
N ALA A 150 12.00 17.23 33.16
CA ALA A 150 11.27 18.48 32.94
C ALA A 150 11.53 19.10 31.56
N ALA A 151 12.78 19.07 31.06
CA ALA A 151 13.13 19.59 29.73
C ALA A 151 12.59 18.69 28.59
N ILE A 152 12.56 17.37 28.79
CA ILE A 152 11.95 16.42 27.85
C ILE A 152 10.43 16.59 27.77
N ARG A 153 9.77 17.01 28.86
CA ARG A 153 8.31 17.16 28.95
C ARG A 153 7.76 18.28 28.04
N ALA A 154 8.53 19.31 27.71
CA ALA A 154 8.09 20.40 26.83
C ALA A 154 8.10 20.03 25.34
N GLU A 155 9.18 19.42 24.84
CA GLU A 155 9.26 18.94 23.45
C GLU A 155 8.32 17.75 23.16
N SER A 156 7.96 17.00 24.21
CA SER A 156 7.00 15.90 24.10
C SER A 156 5.59 16.37 23.76
N MET A 157 5.17 17.56 24.23
CA MET A 157 3.79 18.00 24.08
C MET A 157 3.44 18.34 22.63
N GLU A 158 4.32 18.98 21.87
CA GLU A 158 4.07 19.28 20.45
C GLU A 158 4.05 18.01 19.60
N ILE A 159 4.96 17.06 19.86
CA ILE A 159 5.00 15.77 19.17
C ILE A 159 3.74 14.94 19.51
N ILE A 160 3.34 14.90 20.78
CA ILE A 160 2.12 14.20 21.22
C ILE A 160 0.88 14.83 20.55
N LEU A 161 0.79 16.15 20.51
CA LEU A 161 -0.35 16.86 19.95
C LEU A 161 -0.44 16.64 18.42
N GLY A 162 0.71 16.66 17.73
CA GLY A 162 0.78 16.32 16.30
C GLY A 162 0.40 14.88 15.99
N VAL A 163 0.90 13.92 16.77
CA VAL A 163 0.58 12.49 16.59
C VAL A 163 -0.91 12.23 16.87
N VAL A 164 -1.46 12.78 17.96
CA VAL A 164 -2.87 12.62 18.31
C VAL A 164 -3.79 13.23 17.25
N MET A 165 -3.48 14.44 16.77
CA MET A 165 -4.25 15.10 15.72
C MET A 165 -4.24 14.27 14.42
N PHE A 166 -3.07 13.79 14.00
CA PHE A 166 -2.96 12.97 12.79
C PHE A 166 -3.69 11.64 12.93
N THR A 167 -3.55 10.94 14.06
CA THR A 167 -4.26 9.68 14.32
C THR A 167 -5.78 9.87 14.34
N LEU A 168 -6.29 10.95 14.94
CA LEU A 168 -7.73 11.26 14.94
C LEU A 168 -8.27 11.50 13.53
N ILE A 169 -7.56 12.26 12.69
CA ILE A 169 -7.96 12.50 11.30
C ILE A 169 -8.02 11.19 10.52
N VAL A 170 -7.01 10.32 10.67
CA VAL A 170 -6.98 9.00 10.00
C VAL A 170 -8.15 8.14 10.47
N LEU A 171 -8.42 8.06 11.77
CA LEU A 171 -9.53 7.26 12.31
C LEU A 171 -10.90 7.77 11.83
N VAL A 172 -11.10 9.09 11.79
CA VAL A 172 -12.34 9.69 11.28
C VAL A 172 -12.50 9.37 9.79
N LEU A 173 -11.45 9.54 8.98
CA LEU A 173 -11.49 9.24 7.55
C LEU A 173 -11.73 7.75 7.30
N SER A 174 -11.03 6.86 8.02
CA SER A 174 -11.25 5.41 7.94
C SER A 174 -12.67 5.02 8.36
N GLY A 175 -13.20 5.62 9.43
CA GLY A 175 -14.56 5.40 9.89
C GLY A 175 -15.60 5.83 8.84
N LEU A 176 -15.41 6.99 8.21
CA LEU A 176 -16.24 7.47 7.10
C LEU A 176 -16.17 6.53 5.90
N ILE A 177 -14.98 6.05 5.54
CA ILE A 177 -14.81 5.10 4.43
C ILE A 177 -15.52 3.78 4.75
N LEU A 178 -15.40 3.24 5.96
CA LEU A 178 -16.06 2.00 6.34
C LEU A 178 -17.59 2.15 6.39
N ALA A 179 -18.10 3.27 6.90
CA ALA A 179 -19.53 3.58 6.90
C ALA A 179 -20.08 3.79 5.46
N ALA A 180 -19.28 4.41 4.59
CA ALA A 180 -19.62 4.51 3.17
C ALA A 180 -19.61 3.12 2.51
N ARG A 181 -18.61 2.28 2.81
CA ARG A 181 -18.50 0.93 2.25
C ARG A 181 -19.65 0.04 2.70
N SER A 182 -20.08 0.13 3.96
CA SER A 182 -21.20 -0.66 4.48
C SER A 182 -22.56 -0.27 3.87
N LYS A 183 -22.69 0.96 3.35
CA LYS A 183 -23.93 1.43 2.70
C LYS A 183 -23.89 1.37 1.17
N LEU A 184 -22.74 1.57 0.53
CA LEU A 184 -22.62 1.60 -0.94
C LEU A 184 -22.22 0.25 -1.54
N VAL A 185 -21.53 -0.62 -0.80
CA VAL A 185 -21.18 -1.95 -1.32
C VAL A 185 -22.28 -2.92 -0.88
N ASN A 186 -23.22 -3.16 -1.79
CA ASN A 186 -24.28 -4.16 -1.65
C ASN A 186 -23.69 -5.54 -1.31
N ALA A 187 -23.67 -5.87 -0.02
CA ALA A 187 -23.58 -7.24 0.47
C ALA A 187 -24.99 -7.86 0.43
N GLY A 188 -25.59 -7.93 -0.77
CA GLY A 188 -26.81 -8.71 -0.96
C GLY A 188 -26.50 -10.19 -0.81
N ASP A 189 -27.41 -10.95 -0.19
CA ASP A 189 -27.32 -12.41 -0.16
C ASP A 189 -27.34 -12.94 -1.60
N VAL A 190 -26.29 -13.66 -1.97
CA VAL A 190 -26.18 -14.31 -3.27
C VAL A 190 -26.71 -15.74 -3.13
N VAL A 191 -27.58 -16.13 -4.05
CA VAL A 191 -28.10 -17.50 -4.14
C VAL A 191 -27.27 -18.28 -5.15
N ILE A 192 -26.70 -19.39 -4.70
CA ILE A 192 -26.00 -20.37 -5.54
C ILE A 192 -26.91 -21.58 -5.70
N GLU A 193 -27.28 -21.89 -6.94
CA GLU A 193 -28.03 -23.09 -7.29
C GLU A 193 -27.07 -24.18 -7.78
N ILE A 194 -27.19 -25.38 -7.22
CA ILE A 194 -26.32 -26.52 -7.54
C ILE A 194 -27.13 -27.61 -8.25
N ASN A 195 -26.65 -28.08 -9.40
CA ASN A 195 -27.24 -29.18 -10.17
C ASN A 195 -28.75 -29.03 -10.50
N ASN A 196 -29.24 -27.79 -10.62
CA ASN A 196 -30.65 -27.46 -10.90
C ASN A 196 -31.68 -28.05 -9.90
N GLU A 197 -31.25 -28.47 -8.71
CA GLU A 197 -32.15 -28.89 -7.62
C GLU A 197 -32.45 -27.70 -6.72
N ALA A 198 -33.73 -27.32 -6.59
CA ALA A 198 -34.16 -26.19 -5.75
C ALA A 198 -33.88 -26.40 -4.25
N ASP A 199 -33.70 -27.65 -3.81
CA ASP A 199 -33.51 -28.01 -2.39
C ASP A 199 -32.05 -27.85 -1.91
N LYS A 200 -31.09 -27.58 -2.81
CA LYS A 200 -29.66 -27.37 -2.50
C LYS A 200 -29.20 -25.94 -2.79
N GLN A 201 -30.02 -24.95 -2.42
CA GLN A 201 -29.67 -23.53 -2.54
C GLN A 201 -28.81 -23.08 -1.36
N ILE A 202 -27.62 -22.56 -1.68
CA ILE A 202 -26.73 -21.95 -0.69
C ILE A 202 -26.92 -20.44 -0.73
N ARG A 203 -27.19 -19.82 0.43
CA ARG A 203 -27.26 -18.36 0.61
C ARG A 203 -26.01 -17.90 1.32
N THR A 204 -25.19 -17.11 0.63
CA THR A 204 -23.94 -16.58 1.19
C THR A 204 -23.76 -15.11 0.84
N PRO A 205 -23.06 -14.35 1.70
CA PRO A 205 -22.72 -12.96 1.41
C PRO A 205 -21.84 -12.85 0.16
N ALA A 206 -22.12 -11.85 -0.67
CA ALA A 206 -21.31 -11.57 -1.86
C ALA A 206 -19.86 -11.22 -1.50
N GLY A 207 -18.90 -11.75 -2.25
CA GLY A 207 -17.49 -11.35 -2.21
C GLY A 207 -16.50 -12.46 -1.88
N ASP A 208 -16.97 -13.59 -1.35
CA ASP A 208 -16.10 -14.74 -1.09
C ASP A 208 -15.78 -15.54 -2.36
N LYS A 209 -14.70 -16.31 -2.27
CA LYS A 209 -14.33 -17.29 -3.30
C LYS A 209 -15.33 -18.43 -3.28
N LEU A 210 -15.68 -18.94 -4.46
CA LEU A 210 -16.61 -20.05 -4.60
C LEU A 210 -16.13 -21.30 -3.81
N LEU A 211 -14.83 -21.57 -3.78
CA LEU A 211 -14.26 -22.68 -2.99
C LEU A 211 -14.56 -22.56 -1.48
N ASN A 212 -14.41 -21.36 -0.90
CA ASN A 212 -14.64 -21.13 0.53
C ASN A 212 -16.14 -21.20 0.86
N THR A 213 -16.95 -20.70 -0.07
CA THR A 213 -18.40 -20.71 0.00
C THR A 213 -18.95 -22.14 -0.01
N LEU A 214 -18.41 -23.00 -0.86
CA LEU A 214 -18.77 -24.42 -0.90
C LEU A 214 -18.29 -25.18 0.35
N SER A 215 -17.05 -24.94 0.77
CA SER A 215 -16.47 -25.58 1.96
C SER A 215 -17.24 -25.26 3.25
N SER A 216 -17.66 -24.00 3.43
CA SER A 216 -18.45 -23.57 4.60
C SER A 216 -19.86 -24.17 4.65
N ASN A 217 -20.39 -24.60 3.50
CA ASN A 217 -21.69 -25.27 3.39
C ASN A 217 -21.54 -26.81 3.29
N GLY A 218 -20.37 -27.35 3.63
CA GLY A 218 -20.13 -28.80 3.69
C GLY A 218 -19.86 -29.47 2.34
N ILE A 219 -19.60 -28.70 1.27
CA ILE A 219 -19.26 -29.22 -0.05
C ILE A 219 -17.76 -29.04 -0.29
N PHE A 220 -16.99 -30.12 -0.21
CA PHE A 220 -15.53 -30.08 -0.31
C PHE A 220 -15.05 -30.41 -1.71
N VAL A 221 -14.64 -29.38 -2.45
CA VAL A 221 -13.96 -29.56 -3.74
C VAL A 221 -12.47 -29.80 -3.51
N SER A 222 -11.90 -30.80 -4.20
CA SER A 222 -10.48 -31.15 -4.14
C SER A 222 -9.59 -29.92 -4.35
N SER A 223 -8.81 -29.56 -3.34
CA SER A 223 -7.85 -28.46 -3.44
C SER A 223 -6.58 -28.75 -2.64
N ALA A 224 -5.43 -28.77 -3.33
CA ALA A 224 -4.13 -28.95 -2.68
C ALA A 224 -3.47 -27.62 -2.26
N CYS A 225 -3.79 -26.52 -2.95
CA CYS A 225 -3.15 -25.21 -2.76
C CYS A 225 -3.89 -24.24 -1.81
N GLY A 226 -4.97 -24.69 -1.16
CA GLY A 226 -5.74 -23.84 -0.24
C GLY A 226 -6.34 -22.57 -0.87
N GLY A 227 -6.59 -22.57 -2.19
CA GLY A 227 -7.25 -21.44 -2.87
C GLY A 227 -6.33 -20.49 -3.65
N GLY A 228 -5.03 -20.81 -3.78
CA GLY A 228 -4.05 -20.02 -4.53
C GLY A 228 -4.12 -20.14 -6.06
N GLY A 229 -4.90 -21.07 -6.61
CA GLY A 229 -5.06 -21.25 -8.07
C GLY A 229 -3.89 -21.97 -8.77
N SER A 230 -2.85 -22.38 -8.05
CA SER A 230 -1.64 -22.99 -8.63
C SER A 230 -1.75 -24.49 -8.93
N CYS A 231 -2.67 -25.20 -8.26
CA CYS A 231 -2.78 -26.67 -8.39
C CYS A 231 -3.74 -27.14 -9.50
N GLY A 232 -4.65 -26.29 -9.98
CA GLY A 232 -5.63 -26.64 -11.02
C GLY A 232 -6.65 -27.74 -10.66
N GLN A 233 -6.77 -28.13 -9.39
CA GLN A 233 -7.66 -29.21 -8.94
C GLN A 233 -9.08 -28.75 -8.61
N CYS A 234 -9.27 -27.46 -8.28
CA CYS A 234 -10.52 -26.88 -7.79
C CYS A 234 -11.57 -26.67 -8.92
N ARG A 235 -11.74 -27.66 -9.82
CA ARG A 235 -12.53 -27.55 -11.06
C ARG A 235 -14.04 -27.64 -10.77
N VAL A 236 -14.79 -26.70 -11.33
CA VAL A 236 -16.25 -26.63 -11.25
C VAL A 236 -16.82 -26.14 -12.57
N THR A 237 -18.03 -26.57 -12.91
CA THR A 237 -18.72 -26.13 -14.12
C THR A 237 -19.69 -25.02 -13.76
N VAL A 238 -19.50 -23.82 -14.33
CA VAL A 238 -20.38 -22.66 -14.10
C VAL A 238 -21.26 -22.49 -15.34
N LYS A 239 -22.59 -22.57 -15.17
CA LYS A 239 -23.56 -22.38 -16.26
C LYS A 239 -23.96 -20.92 -16.43
N GLU A 240 -24.20 -20.24 -15.31
CA GLU A 240 -24.59 -18.83 -15.27
C GLU A 240 -23.88 -18.14 -14.12
N GLY A 241 -23.36 -16.93 -14.37
CA GLY A 241 -22.59 -16.16 -13.39
C GLY A 241 -21.09 -16.42 -13.44
N GLY A 242 -20.34 -15.96 -12.43
CA GLY A 242 -18.89 -16.21 -12.29
C GLY A 242 -17.94 -15.26 -13.03
N GLY A 243 -18.42 -14.39 -13.92
CA GLY A 243 -17.61 -13.38 -14.62
C GLY A 243 -16.74 -13.93 -15.75
N ASP A 244 -15.67 -13.21 -16.14
CA ASP A 244 -14.74 -13.63 -17.21
C ASP A 244 -13.62 -14.53 -16.70
N ILE A 245 -13.06 -15.39 -17.57
CA ILE A 245 -11.93 -16.27 -17.26
C ILE A 245 -10.67 -15.48 -16.89
N LEU A 246 -10.06 -15.77 -15.74
CA LEU A 246 -8.84 -15.09 -15.30
C LEU A 246 -7.60 -15.72 -15.96
N PRO A 247 -6.51 -14.94 -16.15
CA PRO A 247 -5.24 -15.49 -16.68
C PRO A 247 -4.67 -16.65 -15.87
N THR A 248 -4.93 -16.69 -14.55
CA THR A 248 -4.52 -17.77 -13.64
C THR A 248 -5.23 -19.10 -13.93
N GLU A 249 -6.38 -19.06 -14.59
CA GLU A 249 -7.15 -20.27 -14.97
C GLU A 249 -6.69 -20.81 -16.34
N LEU A 250 -6.25 -19.92 -17.24
CA LEU A 250 -5.83 -20.27 -18.60
C LEU A 250 -4.62 -21.23 -18.66
N SER A 251 -3.79 -21.26 -17.62
CA SER A 251 -2.66 -22.19 -17.53
C SER A 251 -3.09 -23.64 -17.25
N HIS A 252 -4.29 -23.84 -16.70
CA HIS A 252 -4.78 -25.14 -16.26
C HIS A 252 -6.01 -25.63 -17.04
N ILE A 253 -6.76 -24.73 -17.68
CA ILE A 253 -8.00 -25.05 -18.40
C ILE A 253 -7.77 -24.97 -19.91
N THR A 254 -8.16 -26.00 -20.63
CA THR A 254 -8.07 -25.99 -22.09
C THR A 254 -9.16 -25.13 -22.72
N LYS A 255 -8.94 -24.62 -23.95
CA LYS A 255 -9.96 -23.84 -24.67
C LYS A 255 -11.29 -24.59 -24.88
N ARG A 256 -11.26 -25.94 -24.90
CA ARG A 256 -12.47 -26.77 -25.02
C ARG A 256 -13.25 -26.77 -23.71
N GLU A 257 -12.56 -27.05 -22.60
CA GLU A 257 -13.14 -27.04 -21.26
C GLU A 257 -13.70 -25.65 -20.87
N ALA A 258 -13.01 -24.57 -21.26
CA ALA A 258 -13.49 -23.21 -21.04
C ALA A 258 -14.83 -22.93 -21.76
N ARG A 259 -15.08 -23.53 -22.94
CA ARG A 259 -16.38 -23.43 -23.65
C ARG A 259 -17.48 -24.23 -22.97
N GLU A 260 -17.12 -25.31 -22.28
CA GLU A 260 -18.03 -26.14 -21.49
C GLU A 260 -18.37 -25.48 -20.13
N GLY A 261 -17.76 -24.33 -19.81
CA GLY A 261 -17.99 -23.59 -18.57
C GLY A 261 -17.11 -24.02 -17.40
N CYS A 262 -16.04 -24.79 -17.66
CA CYS A 262 -15.12 -25.22 -16.61
C CYS A 262 -14.30 -24.03 -16.08
N ARG A 263 -14.33 -23.83 -14.76
CA ARG A 263 -13.64 -22.76 -14.03
C ARG A 263 -12.99 -23.28 -12.76
N LEU A 264 -12.06 -22.52 -12.21
CA LEU A 264 -11.44 -22.82 -10.92
C LEU A 264 -12.25 -22.15 -9.81
N ALA A 265 -12.95 -22.93 -8.98
CA ALA A 265 -13.73 -22.42 -7.84
C ALA A 265 -12.92 -21.55 -6.88
N CYS A 266 -11.61 -21.76 -6.82
CA CYS A 266 -10.69 -20.99 -6.01
C CYS A 266 -10.35 -19.59 -6.53
N GLN A 267 -10.66 -19.30 -7.81
CA GLN A 267 -10.42 -18.00 -8.45
C GLN A 267 -11.72 -17.27 -8.79
N VAL A 268 -12.84 -17.99 -8.91
CA VAL A 268 -14.17 -17.41 -9.12
C VAL A 268 -14.68 -16.76 -7.84
N ALA A 269 -15.03 -15.47 -7.94
CA ALA A 269 -15.64 -14.71 -6.86
C ALA A 269 -17.17 -14.69 -6.99
N VAL A 270 -17.88 -14.98 -5.89
CA VAL A 270 -19.34 -15.00 -5.82
C VAL A 270 -19.84 -13.56 -5.67
N LYS A 271 -20.13 -12.88 -6.78
CA LYS A 271 -20.61 -11.48 -6.78
C LYS A 271 -22.10 -11.33 -7.10
N GLN A 272 -22.67 -12.31 -7.79
CA GLN A 272 -24.05 -12.32 -8.26
C GLN A 272 -24.58 -13.76 -8.25
N ASN A 273 -25.90 -13.92 -8.31
CA ASN A 273 -26.54 -15.24 -8.36
C ASN A 273 -25.92 -16.08 -9.48
N MET A 274 -25.60 -17.33 -9.16
CA MET A 274 -24.90 -18.20 -10.08
C MET A 274 -25.41 -19.64 -10.00
N LYS A 275 -25.35 -20.30 -11.15
CA LYS A 275 -25.71 -21.71 -11.30
C LYS A 275 -24.46 -22.52 -11.57
N ILE A 276 -24.22 -23.52 -10.74
CA ILE A 276 -23.05 -24.38 -10.84
C ILE A 276 -23.46 -25.85 -10.94
N GLU A 277 -22.62 -26.62 -11.60
CA GLU A 277 -22.76 -28.06 -11.76
C GLU A 277 -21.53 -28.76 -11.17
N LEU A 278 -21.78 -29.69 -10.25
CA LEU A 278 -20.79 -30.47 -9.51
C LEU A 278 -21.07 -31.96 -9.70
N PRO A 279 -20.03 -32.79 -9.90
CA PRO A 279 -20.21 -34.24 -9.98
C PRO A 279 -20.77 -34.80 -8.67
N GLU A 280 -21.72 -35.73 -8.79
CA GLU A 280 -22.48 -36.27 -7.65
C GLU A 280 -21.59 -36.95 -6.59
N GLU A 281 -20.42 -37.43 -6.98
CA GLU A 281 -19.41 -38.05 -6.12
C GLU A 281 -18.95 -37.15 -4.96
N ILE A 282 -19.02 -35.82 -5.13
CA ILE A 282 -18.58 -34.85 -4.13
C ILE A 282 -19.55 -34.78 -2.93
N PHE A 283 -20.82 -35.15 -3.11
CA PHE A 283 -21.82 -35.08 -2.04
C PHE A 283 -21.76 -36.26 -1.05
N TRP A 284 -21.10 -37.35 -1.42
CA TRP A 284 -21.08 -38.61 -0.65
C TRP A 284 -19.81 -38.76 0.22
N ARG A 285 -19.09 -37.66 0.46
CA ARG A 285 -17.75 -37.67 1.05
C ARG A 285 -17.61 -36.74 2.26
#